data_AF-A0A2N3E468-F1
#
_entry.id   AF-A0A2N3E468-F1
#
_cell.length_a   1.000
_cell.length_b   1.000
_cell.length_c   1.000
_cell.angle_alpha   90.00
_cell.angle_beta   90.00
_cell.angle_gamma   90.00
#
_symmetry.space_group_name_H-M   'P 1'
#
loop_
_entity.id
_entity.type
_entity.pdbx_description
1 polymer ?
#
loop_
_entity_poly.entity_id
_entity_poly.type
_entity_poly.pdbx_seq_one_letter_code
_entity_poly.pdbx_strand_id
1 'polypeptide(L)'
;RERREINDIYLMRVEQLYPFPAKSLITELSRFPQAEFVWCQEEPKNMGAWFFMEPNIEWVLDHVGARYRRASYVGRPASAATATGLLSKHNQELNQFLSEALKID
;
A
#
# COMPACT_ATOMS: atom_id res chain seq x y z
N ARG A 1 -9.42 10.92 -1.54
CA ARG A 1 -8.51 12.00 -1.94
C ARG A 1 -9.27 13.28 -2.31
N GLU A 2 -10.03 13.31 -3.42
CA GLU A 2 -10.73 14.51 -3.92
C GLU A 2 -11.66 15.17 -2.89
N ARG A 3 -12.54 14.40 -2.24
CA ARG A 3 -13.42 14.89 -1.16
C ARG A 3 -12.66 15.50 0.03
N ARG A 4 -11.39 15.16 0.22
CA ARG A 4 -10.53 15.67 1.31
C ARG A 4 -9.52 16.73 0.81
N GLU A 5 -9.57 17.11 -0.46
CA GLU A 5 -8.68 18.09 -1.10
C GLU A 5 -7.17 17.79 -0.96
N ILE A 6 -6.83 16.50 -0.82
CA ILE A 6 -5.45 16.03 -0.69
C ILE A 6 -4.79 15.99 -2.07
N ASN A 7 -3.69 16.72 -2.28
CA ASN A 7 -3.05 16.86 -3.60
C ASN A 7 -1.59 16.37 -3.65
N ASP A 8 -1.06 15.93 -2.53
CA ASP A 8 0.32 15.44 -2.34
C ASP A 8 0.41 13.90 -2.26
N ILE A 9 -0.73 13.20 -2.32
CA ILE A 9 -0.78 11.74 -2.39
C ILE A 9 -1.09 11.28 -3.81
N TYR A 10 -0.18 10.47 -4.38
CA TYR A 10 -0.38 9.75 -5.63
C TYR A 10 -0.91 8.34 -5.37
N LEU A 11 -2.06 7.99 -5.94
CA LEU A 11 -2.61 6.64 -5.85
C LEU A 11 -2.17 5.83 -7.07
N MET A 12 -1.39 4.78 -6.83
CA MET A 12 -0.93 3.82 -7.83
C MET A 12 -1.57 2.45 -7.58
N ARG A 13 -2.02 1.78 -8.64
CA ARG A 13 -2.51 0.40 -8.57
C ARG A 13 -1.49 -0.56 -9.15
N VAL A 14 -1.33 -1.72 -8.52
CA VAL A 14 -0.54 -2.83 -9.04
C VAL A 14 -1.51 -3.89 -9.55
N GLU A 15 -1.81 -3.83 -10.85
CA GLU A 15 -2.81 -4.70 -11.48
C GLU A 15 -2.32 -6.16 -11.61
N GLN A 16 -0.99 -6.36 -11.70
CA GLN A 16 -0.37 -7.66 -11.82
C GLN A 16 0.59 -7.87 -10.66
N LEU A 17 0.25 -8.81 -9.76
CA LEU A 17 1.15 -9.21 -8.67
C LEU A 17 2.14 -10.28 -9.15
N TYR A 18 1.70 -11.22 -9.98
CA TYR A 18 2.54 -12.30 -10.50
C TYR A 18 2.27 -12.59 -11.99
N PRO A 19 3.31 -12.83 -12.81
CA PRO A 19 4.75 -12.66 -12.51
C PRO A 19 5.09 -11.23 -12.09
N PHE A 20 6.08 -11.06 -11.20
CA PHE A 20 6.39 -9.76 -10.61
C PHE A 20 6.76 -8.70 -11.69
N PRO A 21 6.04 -7.56 -11.79
CA PRO A 21 6.20 -6.60 -12.88
C PRO A 21 7.34 -5.60 -12.63
N ALA A 22 8.56 -6.09 -12.42
CA ALA A 22 9.73 -5.28 -12.03
C ALA A 22 9.96 -4.05 -12.94
N LYS A 23 9.91 -4.24 -14.27
CA LYS A 23 10.16 -3.16 -15.25
C LYS A 23 9.16 -2.02 -15.13
N SER A 24 7.88 -2.35 -14.97
CA SER A 24 6.81 -1.37 -14.85
C SER A 24 6.93 -0.60 -13.52
N LEU A 25 7.21 -1.30 -12.42
CA LEU A 25 7.39 -0.66 -11.11
C LEU A 25 8.62 0.23 -11.07
N ILE A 26 9.76 -0.19 -11.62
CA ILE A 26 10.96 0.65 -11.72
C ILE A 26 10.64 1.94 -12.49
N THR A 27 9.96 1.80 -13.63
CA THR A 27 9.61 2.94 -14.48
C THR A 27 8.72 3.93 -13.74
N GLU A 28 7.63 3.47 -13.12
CA GLU A 28 6.69 4.35 -12.44
C GLU A 28 7.25 4.94 -11.14
N LEU A 29 7.92 4.14 -10.31
CA LEU A 29 8.45 4.61 -9.03
C LEU A 29 9.65 5.54 -9.18
N SER A 30 10.38 5.47 -10.31
CA SER A 30 11.46 6.43 -10.62
C SER A 30 11.00 7.89 -10.71
N ARG A 31 9.70 8.12 -10.93
CA ARG A 31 9.10 9.47 -10.99
C ARG A 31 8.99 10.13 -9.62
N PHE A 32 9.13 9.37 -8.54
CA PHE A 32 8.88 9.83 -7.16
C PHE A 32 10.05 9.51 -6.21
N PRO A 33 11.30 9.91 -6.51
CA PRO A 33 12.47 9.51 -5.72
C PRO A 33 12.49 10.05 -4.28
N GLN A 34 11.67 11.06 -3.99
CA GLN A 34 11.58 11.70 -2.67
C GLN A 34 10.31 11.33 -1.88
N ALA A 35 9.41 10.52 -2.46
CA ALA A 35 8.14 10.19 -1.84
C ALA A 35 8.28 9.10 -0.77
N GLU A 36 7.35 9.11 0.18
CA GLU A 36 7.11 7.99 1.09
C GLU A 36 6.16 7.00 0.43
N PHE A 37 6.35 5.71 0.71
CA PHE A 37 5.60 4.64 0.06
C PHE A 37 4.74 3.91 1.07
N VAL A 38 3.47 3.69 0.72
CA VAL A 38 2.50 2.94 1.52
C VAL A 38 1.93 1.83 0.64
N TRP A 39 1.97 0.60 1.13
CA TRP A 39 1.16 -0.48 0.58
C TRP A 39 -0.17 -0.54 1.31
N CYS A 40 -1.23 -0.16 0.62
CA CYS A 40 -2.60 -0.20 1.15
C CYS A 40 -3.34 -1.43 0.61
N GLN A 41 -3.95 -2.23 1.49
CA GLN A 41 -4.81 -3.36 1.10
C GLN A 41 -5.98 -3.56 2.08
N GLU A 42 -7.09 -4.12 1.62
CA GLU A 42 -8.24 -4.40 2.48
C GLU A 42 -8.05 -5.66 3.33
N GLU A 43 -7.30 -6.63 2.82
CA GLU A 43 -7.03 -7.91 3.48
C GLU A 43 -6.18 -7.71 4.76
N PRO A 44 -6.37 -8.56 5.79
CA PRO A 44 -5.50 -8.62 6.95
C PRO A 44 -4.01 -8.65 6.57
N LYS A 45 -3.14 -8.06 7.39
CA LYS A 45 -1.69 -7.99 7.13
C LYS A 45 -1.03 -9.33 6.84
N ASN A 46 -1.52 -10.39 7.46
CA ASN A 46 -1.04 -11.76 7.24
C ASN A 46 -1.67 -12.47 6.02
N MET A 47 -2.44 -11.74 5.24
CA MET A 47 -3.15 -12.19 4.05
C MET A 47 -2.90 -11.18 2.91
N GLY A 48 -3.52 -11.44 1.75
CA GLY A 48 -3.35 -10.60 0.58
C GLY A 48 -1.91 -10.63 0.06
N ALA A 49 -1.49 -9.50 -0.53
CA ALA A 49 -0.25 -9.44 -1.28
C ALA A 49 0.95 -8.95 -0.47
N TRP A 50 0.72 -8.36 0.72
CA TRP A 50 1.75 -7.66 1.50
C TRP A 50 3.07 -8.42 1.61
N PHE A 51 3.04 -9.65 2.13
CA PHE A 51 4.28 -10.42 2.35
C PHE A 51 4.99 -10.84 1.05
N PHE A 52 4.28 -10.92 -0.08
CA PHE A 52 4.90 -11.15 -1.37
C PHE A 52 5.47 -9.85 -1.94
N MET A 53 4.75 -8.75 -1.83
CA MET A 53 5.10 -7.48 -2.46
C MET A 53 6.15 -6.68 -1.69
N GLU A 54 6.17 -6.72 -0.36
CA GLU A 54 7.08 -5.95 0.50
C GLU A 54 8.56 -6.07 0.06
N PRO A 55 9.19 -7.27 0.02
CA PRO A 55 10.60 -7.37 -0.35
C PRO A 55 10.86 -6.99 -1.82
N ASN A 56 9.88 -7.20 -2.69
CA ASN A 56 10.00 -6.85 -4.11
C ASN A 56 9.92 -5.34 -4.33
N ILE A 57 9.06 -4.64 -3.58
CA ILE A 57 8.96 -3.18 -3.60
C ILE A 57 10.24 -2.58 -3.02
N GLU A 58 10.73 -3.08 -1.88
CA GLU A 58 12.02 -2.65 -1.31
C GLU A 58 13.16 -2.75 -2.33
N TRP A 59 13.25 -3.88 -3.04
CA TRP A 59 14.24 -4.07 -4.10
C TRP A 59 14.10 -3.05 -5.24
N VAL A 60 12.87 -2.73 -5.67
CA VAL A 60 12.64 -1.69 -6.70
C VAL A 60 13.03 -0.31 -6.18
N LEU A 61 12.67 0.03 -4.95
CA LEU A 61 12.97 1.32 -4.33
C LEU A 61 14.47 1.55 -4.18
N ASP A 62 15.21 0.52 -3.80
CA ASP A 62 16.68 0.52 -3.80
C ASP A 62 17.23 0.76 -5.21
N HIS A 63 16.69 0.07 -6.23
CA HIS A 63 17.14 0.18 -7.61
C HIS A 63 16.93 1.58 -8.21
N VAL A 64 15.83 2.26 -7.86
CA VAL A 64 15.56 3.63 -8.32
C VAL A 64 16.23 4.70 -7.46
N GLY A 65 16.97 4.32 -6.41
CA GLY A 65 17.64 5.25 -5.51
C GLY A 65 16.68 6.12 -4.69
N ALA A 66 15.52 5.58 -4.32
CA ALA A 66 14.52 6.30 -3.54
C ALA A 66 15.07 6.71 -2.16
N ARG A 67 14.68 7.91 -1.69
CA ARG A 67 14.99 8.40 -0.34
C ARG A 67 14.46 7.45 0.74
N TYR A 68 13.23 6.98 0.55
CA TYR A 68 12.58 6.01 1.44
C TYR A 68 12.56 4.64 0.74
N ARG A 69 13.27 3.68 1.33
CA ARG A 69 13.54 2.37 0.70
C ARG A 69 12.58 1.27 1.10
N ARG A 70 11.68 1.55 2.04
CA ARG A 70 10.70 0.59 2.56
C ARG A 70 9.32 1.20 2.52
N ALA A 71 8.37 0.44 2.00
CA ALA A 71 6.96 0.80 2.10
C ALA A 71 6.44 0.49 3.50
N SER A 72 5.60 1.36 4.06
CA SER A 72 4.82 1.03 5.25
C SER A 72 3.55 0.27 4.85
N TYR A 73 3.03 -0.54 5.77
CA TYR A 73 1.78 -1.28 5.58
C TYR A 73 0.62 -0.48 6.16
N VAL A 74 -0.45 -0.31 5.38
CA VAL A 74 -1.74 0.18 5.88
C VAL A 74 -2.85 -0.76 5.42
N GLY A 75 -3.66 -1.23 6.36
CA GLY A 75 -4.73 -2.19 6.08
C GLY A 75 -5.27 -2.80 7.36
N ARG A 76 -5.98 -3.92 7.25
CA ARG A 76 -6.51 -4.60 8.45
C ARG A 76 -5.39 -5.26 9.26
N PRO A 77 -5.48 -5.27 10.60
CA PRO A 77 -4.53 -6.01 11.42
C PRO A 77 -4.57 -7.50 11.07
N ALA A 78 -3.49 -8.22 11.40
CA ALA A 78 -3.44 -9.66 11.18
C ALA A 78 -4.59 -10.38 11.90
N SER A 79 -5.18 -11.37 11.24
CA SER A 79 -6.36 -12.09 11.71
C SER A 79 -6.32 -13.55 11.23
N ALA A 80 -6.93 -14.46 11.97
CA ALA A 80 -7.15 -15.83 11.53
C ALA A 80 -8.27 -15.91 10.48
N ALA A 81 -9.27 -15.03 10.58
CA ALA A 81 -10.37 -14.91 9.62
C ALA A 81 -10.07 -13.86 8.55
N THR A 82 -10.57 -14.08 7.34
CA THR A 82 -10.41 -13.17 6.19
C THR A 82 -11.08 -11.81 6.41
N ALA A 83 -12.20 -11.79 7.12
CA ALA A 83 -12.91 -10.58 7.51
C ALA A 83 -13.70 -10.79 8.80
N THR A 84 -14.07 -9.69 9.45
CA THR A 84 -15.09 -9.70 10.52
C THR A 84 -16.46 -10.07 9.93
N GLY A 85 -17.21 -10.91 10.65
CA GLY A 85 -18.58 -11.29 10.27
C GLY A 85 -19.64 -10.21 10.54
N LEU A 86 -19.26 -9.11 11.21
CA LEU A 86 -20.15 -7.98 11.50
C LEU A 86 -19.88 -6.83 10.54
N LEU A 87 -20.90 -6.42 9.78
CA LEU A 87 -20.81 -5.33 8.81
C LEU A 87 -20.43 -3.98 9.46
N SER A 88 -20.95 -3.69 10.65
CA SER A 88 -20.62 -2.47 11.39
C SER A 88 -19.12 -2.38 11.68
N LYS A 89 -18.52 -3.47 12.18
CA LYS A 89 -17.09 -3.59 12.44
C LYS A 89 -16.28 -3.55 11.13
N HIS A 90 -16.78 -4.19 10.07
CA HIS A 90 -16.13 -4.17 8.76
C HIS A 90 -15.96 -2.73 8.24
N ASN A 91 -17.03 -1.93 8.30
CA ASN A 91 -17.04 -0.53 7.89
C ASN A 91 -16.19 0.35 8.80
N GLN A 92 -16.16 0.07 10.11
CA GLN A 92 -15.29 0.77 11.05
C GLN A 92 -13.81 0.58 10.68
N GLU A 93 -13.39 -0.67 10.50
CA GLU A 93 -12.02 -1.02 10.09
C GLU A 93 -11.67 -0.40 8.72
N LEU A 94 -12.60 -0.44 7.74
CA LEU A 94 -12.42 0.19 6.43
C LEU A 94 -12.15 1.70 6.55
N ASN A 95 -13.00 2.42 7.30
CA ASN A 95 -12.84 3.86 7.49
C ASN A 95 -11.55 4.20 8.24
N GLN A 96 -11.11 3.34 9.16
CA GLN A 96 -9.89 3.52 9.92
C GLN A 96 -8.66 3.47 9.01
N PHE A 97 -8.44 2.37 8.27
CA PHE A 97 -7.24 2.26 7.45
C PHE A 97 -7.28 3.19 6.23
N LEU A 98 -8.46 3.50 5.66
CA LEU A 98 -8.56 4.52 4.60
C LEU A 98 -8.17 5.91 5.10
N SER A 99 -8.44 6.19 6.37
CA SER A 99 -8.02 7.45 6.97
C SER A 99 -6.53 7.47 7.22
N GLU A 100 -5.95 6.36 7.66
CA GLU A 100 -4.50 6.19 7.84
C GLU A 100 -3.73 6.26 6.51
N ALA A 101 -4.19 5.59 5.45
CA ALA A 101 -3.55 5.58 4.14
C ALA A 101 -3.54 6.95 3.44
N LEU A 102 -4.41 7.86 3.90
CA LEU A 102 -4.54 9.22 3.38
C LEU A 102 -4.06 10.27 4.38
N LYS A 103 -3.32 9.90 5.42
CA LYS A 103 -2.61 10.86 6.27
C LYS A 103 -1.29 11.26 5.61
N ILE A 104 -0.91 12.50 5.85
CA ILE A 104 0.38 13.07 5.52
C ILE A 104 1.07 13.24 6.88
N ASP A 105 2.19 12.55 7.10
CA ASP A 105 3.08 12.83 8.23
C ASP A 105 4.20 13.78 7.79
#